data_AF-A0A8J6I6K7-F1
#
_entry.id   AF-A0A8J6I6K7-F1
#
_cell.length_a   1.000
_cell.length_b   1.000
_cell.length_c   1.000
_cell.angle_alpha   90.00
_cell.angle_beta   90.00
_cell.angle_gamma   90.00
#
_symmetry.space_group_name_H-M   'P 1'
#
loop_
_entity.id
_entity.type
_entity.pdbx_description
1 polymer ?
#
loop_
_entity_poly.entity_id
_entity_poly.type
_entity_poly.pdbx_seq_one_letter_code
_entity_poly.pdbx_strand_id
1 'polypeptide(L)'
;MEEERKFQVGPGFTLPELLLPDLVVTAKPVLTLQATYYDTADLRLARAGASLRFRRGDAQPWTVKLPTEVPGTRREISARSKPAFPPAELTALVTALCRSAPLVPVATVGTIRRPYELSQSDSGVLAELVDDDVNVL
;
A
#
# COMPACT_ATOMS: atom_id res chain seq x y z
N MET A 1 -14.51 8.31 -4.61
CA MET A 1 -13.51 7.56 -5.38
C MET A 1 -12.17 8.16 -5.03
N GLU A 2 -11.21 7.34 -4.62
CA GLU A 2 -9.83 7.77 -4.34
C GLU A 2 -8.97 7.36 -5.55
N GLU A 3 -8.11 8.25 -6.01
CA GLU A 3 -7.11 7.95 -7.04
C GLU A 3 -5.70 8.12 -6.45
N GLU A 4 -4.86 7.09 -6.60
CA GLU A 4 -3.46 7.11 -6.16
C GLU A 4 -2.55 7.11 -7.39
N ARG A 5 -1.52 7.95 -7.38
CA ARG A 5 -0.42 7.92 -8.37
C ARG A 5 0.91 7.72 -7.65
N LYS A 6 1.68 6.72 -8.08
CA LYS A 6 2.99 6.41 -7.51
C LYS A 6 4.09 6.78 -8.50
N PHE A 7 5.14 7.38 -7.98
CA PHE A 7 6.32 7.76 -8.74
C PHE A 7 7.53 7.06 -8.13
N GLN A 8 8.35 6.41 -8.97
CA GLN A 8 9.61 5.82 -8.51
C GLN A 8 10.71 6.86 -8.63
N VAL A 9 11.41 7.09 -7.53
CA VAL A 9 12.53 8.03 -7.45
C VAL A 9 13.83 7.29 -7.19
N GLY A 10 14.96 7.90 -7.57
CA GLY A 10 16.29 7.33 -7.34
C GLY A 10 16.74 7.45 -5.88
N PRO A 11 17.79 6.71 -5.47
CA PRO A 11 18.42 6.88 -4.17
C PRO A 11 18.87 8.33 -3.95
N GLY A 12 18.65 8.86 -2.74
CA GLY A 12 19.01 10.24 -2.39
C GLY A 12 18.03 11.31 -2.89
N PHE A 13 16.88 10.92 -3.43
CA PHE A 13 15.79 11.85 -3.70
C PHE A 13 15.39 12.58 -2.41
N THR A 14 15.17 13.88 -2.55
CA THR A 14 14.59 14.73 -1.52
C THR A 14 13.38 15.41 -2.11
N LEU A 15 12.25 15.36 -1.40
CA LEU A 15 11.06 16.08 -1.81
C LEU A 15 11.39 17.59 -1.89
N PRO A 16 11.22 18.24 -3.06
CA PRO A 16 11.43 19.67 -3.17
C PRO A 16 10.38 20.44 -2.37
N GLU A 17 10.67 21.70 -2.08
CA GLU A 17 9.67 22.59 -1.50
C GLU A 17 8.45 22.71 -2.42
N LEU A 18 7.27 22.44 -1.87
CA LEU A 18 6.01 22.44 -2.62
C LEU A 18 5.38 23.83 -2.59
N LEU A 19 5.80 24.68 -3.52
CA LEU A 19 5.24 26.01 -3.72
C LEU A 19 3.99 25.93 -4.61
N LEU A 20 2.85 25.71 -3.99
CA LEU A 20 1.55 25.57 -4.67
C LEU A 20 0.68 26.80 -4.33
N PRO A 21 0.48 27.75 -5.28
CA PRO A 21 -0.10 29.07 -4.98
C PRO A 21 -1.47 29.04 -4.29
N ASP A 22 -2.28 28.02 -4.58
CA ASP A 22 -3.65 27.91 -4.08
C ASP A 22 -3.81 26.85 -2.98
N LEU A 23 -2.71 26.23 -2.53
CA LEU A 23 -2.74 25.12 -1.59
C LEU A 23 -1.84 25.37 -0.38
N VAL A 24 -2.38 25.04 0.80
CA VAL A 24 -1.63 24.94 2.04
C VAL A 24 -1.07 23.53 2.15
N VAL A 25 0.25 23.44 2.28
CA VAL A 25 0.98 22.18 2.46
C VAL A 25 1.28 22.00 3.94
N THR A 26 0.70 20.96 4.55
CA THR A 26 0.88 20.68 5.98
C THR A 26 1.59 19.35 6.17
N ALA A 27 2.81 19.37 6.72
CA ALA A 27 3.50 18.15 7.11
C ALA A 27 2.80 17.47 8.29
N LYS A 28 2.65 16.14 8.21
CA LYS A 28 2.07 15.30 9.27
C LYS A 28 3.19 14.50 9.97
N PRO A 29 2.92 13.92 11.15
CA PRO A 29 3.91 13.11 11.85
C PRO A 29 4.45 11.96 10.99
N VAL A 30 5.76 11.74 11.04
CA VAL A 30 6.44 10.64 10.35
C VAL A 30 5.93 9.30 10.88
N LEU A 31 5.68 8.36 9.97
CA LEU A 31 5.19 7.02 10.30
C LEU A 31 6.25 5.97 9.98
N THR A 32 6.47 5.05 10.93
CA THR A 32 7.23 3.83 10.69
C THR A 32 6.27 2.68 10.47
N LEU A 33 6.23 2.16 9.26
CA LEU A 33 5.32 1.11 8.83
C LEU A 33 6.10 -0.18 8.60
N GLN A 34 5.48 -1.31 8.92
CA GLN A 34 6.02 -2.63 8.61
C GLN A 34 4.90 -3.50 8.04
N ALA A 35 5.18 -4.12 6.90
CA ALA A 35 4.21 -4.96 6.22
C ALA A 35 4.83 -6.26 5.70
N THR A 36 4.17 -7.39 6.00
CA THR A 36 4.57 -8.72 5.52
C THR A 36 3.69 -9.12 4.35
N TYR A 37 4.31 -9.48 3.23
CA TYR A 37 3.65 -9.95 2.03
C TYR A 37 3.57 -11.47 2.03
N TYR A 38 2.42 -11.98 1.62
CA TYR A 38 2.12 -13.40 1.52
C TYR A 38 1.88 -13.77 0.06
N ASP A 39 2.53 -14.82 -0.39
CA ASP A 39 2.38 -15.38 -1.73
C ASP A 39 2.66 -16.89 -1.66
N THR A 40 2.39 -17.59 -2.74
CA THR A 40 2.90 -18.92 -3.00
C THR A 40 4.43 -18.92 -3.06
N ALA A 41 5.07 -20.04 -2.71
CA ALA A 41 6.53 -20.16 -2.69
C ALA A 41 7.19 -19.82 -4.04
N ASP A 42 6.47 -20.03 -5.14
CA ASP A 42 6.92 -19.67 -6.47
C ASP A 42 6.56 -18.23 -6.87
N LEU A 43 5.78 -17.45 -6.12
CA LEU A 43 5.36 -16.04 -6.37
C LEU A 43 4.25 -15.81 -7.42
N ARG A 44 3.19 -16.61 -7.39
CA ARG A 44 2.06 -16.53 -8.35
C ARG A 44 1.25 -15.25 -8.23
N LEU A 45 1.01 -14.71 -7.04
CA LEU A 45 0.24 -13.46 -6.91
C LEU A 45 0.99 -12.31 -7.55
N ALA A 46 2.28 -12.17 -7.24
CA ALA A 46 3.14 -11.13 -7.81
C ALA A 46 3.16 -11.20 -9.35
N ARG A 47 3.31 -12.40 -9.93
CA ARG A 47 3.26 -12.58 -11.40
C ARG A 47 1.91 -12.23 -12.01
N ALA A 48 0.82 -12.41 -11.26
CA ALA A 48 -0.52 -12.02 -11.68
C ALA A 48 -0.83 -10.54 -11.41
N GLY A 49 0.12 -9.74 -10.90
CA GLY A 49 -0.12 -8.34 -10.53
C GLY A 49 -0.98 -8.16 -9.27
N ALA A 50 -1.20 -9.22 -8.50
CA ALA A 50 -1.92 -9.20 -7.23
C ALA A 50 -0.95 -9.18 -6.04
N SER A 51 -1.45 -8.80 -4.86
CA SER A 51 -0.67 -8.88 -3.63
C SER A 51 -1.57 -9.10 -2.43
N LEU A 52 -1.17 -9.96 -1.49
CA LEU A 52 -1.78 -10.09 -0.17
C LEU A 52 -0.78 -9.65 0.90
N ARG A 53 -1.20 -8.79 1.82
CA ARG A 53 -0.31 -8.19 2.81
C ARG A 53 -0.95 -8.08 4.18
N PHE A 54 -0.14 -8.24 5.22
CA PHE A 54 -0.44 -7.86 6.59
C PHE A 54 0.40 -6.64 6.98
N ARG A 55 -0.21 -5.51 7.36
CA ARG A 55 0.48 -4.32 7.88
C ARG A 55 0.10 -4.07 9.35
N ARG A 56 1.11 -4.02 10.22
CA ARG A 56 0.88 -3.76 11.65
C ARG A 56 0.46 -2.29 11.86
N GLY A 57 -0.50 -2.06 12.76
CA GLY A 57 -0.96 -0.73 13.14
C GLY A 57 -2.21 -0.26 12.41
N ASP A 58 -2.56 -0.90 11.29
CA ASP A 58 -3.78 -0.60 10.56
C ASP A 58 -5.03 -1.13 11.29
N ALA A 59 -6.12 -0.38 11.20
CA ALA A 59 -7.42 -0.82 11.69
C ALA A 59 -7.92 -2.07 10.96
N GLN A 60 -7.55 -2.26 9.69
CA GLN A 60 -7.82 -3.45 8.89
C GLN A 60 -6.49 -3.92 8.29
N PRO A 61 -5.71 -4.72 9.05
CA PRO A 61 -4.31 -4.95 8.75
C PRO A 61 -4.06 -5.87 7.58
N TRP A 62 -5.06 -6.67 7.19
CA TRP A 62 -4.95 -7.51 6.01
C TRP A 62 -5.53 -6.79 4.80
N THR A 63 -4.79 -6.78 3.71
CA THR A 63 -5.20 -6.14 2.47
C THR A 63 -4.84 -7.02 1.28
N VAL A 64 -5.79 -7.24 0.38
CA VAL A 64 -5.52 -7.75 -0.97
C VAL A 64 -5.64 -6.62 -1.99
N LYS A 65 -4.69 -6.55 -2.91
CA LYS A 65 -4.79 -5.76 -4.13
C LYS A 65 -4.92 -6.70 -5.31
N LEU A 66 -5.93 -6.49 -6.13
CA LEU A 66 -6.22 -7.27 -7.34
C LEU A 66 -6.09 -6.39 -8.58
N PRO A 67 -5.57 -6.92 -9.69
CA PRO A 67 -5.62 -6.21 -10.97
C PRO A 67 -7.07 -6.00 -11.41
N THR A 68 -7.33 -4.92 -12.14
CA THR A 68 -8.59 -4.71 -12.86
C THR A 68 -8.33 -4.69 -14.37
N GLU A 69 -9.39 -4.59 -15.16
CA GLU A 69 -9.29 -4.45 -16.63
C GLU A 69 -8.68 -3.11 -17.06
N VAL A 70 -8.68 -2.11 -16.17
CA VAL A 70 -8.13 -0.78 -16.44
C VAL A 70 -6.65 -0.74 -16.02
N PRO A 71 -5.71 -0.50 -16.95
CA PRO A 71 -4.29 -0.42 -16.62
C PRO A 71 -4.01 0.63 -15.55
N GLY A 72 -3.25 0.24 -14.53
CA GLY A 72 -2.89 1.11 -13.40
C GLY A 72 -3.93 1.19 -12.29
N THR A 73 -5.18 0.78 -12.54
CA THR A 73 -6.20 0.69 -11.49
C THR A 73 -6.12 -0.66 -10.78
N ARG A 74 -6.30 -0.65 -9.45
CA ARG A 74 -6.33 -1.87 -8.64
C ARG A 74 -7.53 -1.84 -7.72
N ARG A 75 -8.16 -3.00 -7.53
CA ARG A 75 -9.19 -3.18 -6.52
C ARG A 75 -8.51 -3.54 -5.20
N GLU A 76 -8.80 -2.77 -4.17
CA GLU A 76 -8.27 -2.96 -2.82
C GLU A 76 -9.39 -3.40 -1.88
N ILE A 77 -9.16 -4.46 -1.11
CA ILE A 77 -10.11 -4.97 -0.13
C ILE A 77 -9.32 -5.29 1.14
N SER A 78 -9.78 -4.72 2.25
CA SER A 78 -9.14 -4.85 3.55
C SER A 78 -10.06 -5.54 4.55
N ALA A 79 -9.46 -6.23 5.52
CA ALA A 79 -10.18 -7.00 6.52
C ALA A 79 -9.41 -7.11 7.84
N ARG A 80 -10.14 -7.43 8.90
CA ARG A 80 -9.58 -7.60 10.26
C ARG A 80 -9.31 -9.08 10.53
N SER A 81 -8.06 -9.40 10.86
CA SER A 81 -7.67 -10.68 11.44
C SER A 81 -6.32 -10.56 12.14
N LYS A 82 -5.94 -11.58 12.93
CA LYS A 82 -4.66 -11.68 13.62
C LYS A 82 -3.50 -11.88 12.63
N PRO A 83 -2.26 -11.54 13.00
CA PRO A 83 -1.07 -11.89 12.22
C PRO A 83 -1.00 -13.39 11.92
N ALA A 84 -0.40 -13.79 10.80
CA ALA A 84 -0.29 -15.17 10.31
C ALA A 84 -1.61 -15.89 9.95
N PHE A 85 -2.77 -15.28 10.22
CA PHE A 85 -4.08 -15.82 9.89
C PHE A 85 -4.78 -14.93 8.84
N PRO A 86 -4.48 -15.08 7.54
CA PRO A 86 -5.15 -14.31 6.51
C PRO A 86 -6.67 -14.60 6.54
N PRO A 87 -7.54 -13.57 6.50
CA PRO A 87 -8.99 -13.75 6.47
C PRO A 87 -9.44 -14.61 5.30
N ALA A 88 -10.37 -15.54 5.55
CA ALA A 88 -10.89 -16.45 4.52
C ALA A 88 -11.50 -15.72 3.32
N GLU A 89 -12.16 -14.58 3.57
CA GLU A 89 -12.71 -13.73 2.52
C GLU A 89 -11.64 -13.15 1.57
N LEU A 90 -10.44 -12.87 2.08
CA LEU A 90 -9.33 -12.36 1.26
C LEU A 90 -8.60 -13.49 0.55
N THR A 91 -8.40 -14.63 1.21
CA THR A 91 -7.76 -15.79 0.56
C THR A 91 -8.63 -16.36 -0.55
N ALA A 92 -9.96 -16.37 -0.37
CA ALA A 92 -10.91 -16.80 -1.39
C ALA A 92 -10.76 -16.03 -2.71
N LEU A 93 -10.48 -14.72 -2.65
CA LEU A 93 -10.32 -13.86 -3.82
C LEU A 93 -9.07 -14.19 -4.64
N VAL A 94 -8.08 -14.84 -4.04
CA VAL A 94 -6.80 -15.17 -4.71
C VAL A 94 -6.62 -16.66 -4.96
N THR A 95 -7.57 -17.50 -4.56
CA THR A 95 -7.52 -18.97 -4.71
C THR A 95 -7.22 -19.40 -6.15
N ALA A 96 -7.86 -18.78 -7.14
CA ALA A 96 -7.65 -19.10 -8.55
C ALA A 96 -6.23 -18.77 -9.03
N LEU A 97 -5.63 -17.68 -8.50
CA LEU A 97 -4.26 -17.28 -8.81
C LEU A 97 -3.24 -18.23 -8.16
N CYS A 98 -3.50 -18.65 -6.92
CA CYS A 98 -2.63 -19.57 -6.19
C CYS A 98 -2.76 -21.03 -6.69
N ARG A 99 -3.88 -21.40 -7.33
CA ARG A 99 -4.24 -22.79 -7.67
C ARG A 99 -4.11 -23.71 -6.45
N SER A 100 -4.66 -23.26 -5.32
CA SER A 100 -4.64 -23.95 -4.02
C SER A 100 -3.25 -24.17 -3.40
N ALA A 101 -2.17 -23.64 -4.00
CA ALA A 101 -0.86 -23.63 -3.35
C ALA A 101 -0.89 -22.78 -2.07
N PRO A 102 -0.14 -23.15 -1.03
CA PRO A 102 -0.17 -22.45 0.26
C PRO A 102 0.38 -21.04 0.13
N LEU A 103 -0.24 -20.10 0.84
CA LEU A 103 0.25 -18.75 1.02
C LEU A 103 1.21 -18.72 2.21
N VAL A 104 2.45 -18.37 1.95
CA VAL A 104 3.53 -18.26 2.93
C VAL A 104 4.06 -16.82 2.95
N PRO A 105 4.63 -16.34 4.07
CA PRO A 105 5.32 -15.05 4.05
C PRO A 105 6.51 -15.12 3.08
N VAL A 106 6.60 -14.16 2.15
CA VAL A 106 7.66 -14.12 1.13
C VAL A 106 8.55 -12.89 1.21
N ALA A 107 8.09 -11.82 1.85
CA ALA A 107 8.87 -10.61 2.10
C ALA A 107 8.30 -9.83 3.29
N THR A 108 9.17 -9.15 4.03
CA THR A 108 8.76 -8.09 4.94
C THR A 108 9.38 -6.77 4.48
N VAL A 109 8.55 -5.73 4.44
CA VAL A 109 8.93 -4.40 3.96
C VAL A 109 8.79 -3.42 5.12
N GLY A 110 9.87 -2.69 5.40
CA GLY A 110 9.85 -1.51 6.27
C GLY A 110 9.64 -0.25 5.43
N THR A 111 8.91 0.72 5.97
CA THR A 111 8.72 2.01 5.31
C THR A 111 8.75 3.14 6.33
N ILE A 112 9.60 4.14 6.07
CA ILE A 112 9.53 5.44 6.74
C ILE A 112 8.74 6.37 5.84
N ARG A 113 7.52 6.71 6.25
CA ARG A 113 6.60 7.55 5.49
C ARG A 113 6.57 8.97 6.07
N ARG A 114 6.75 9.96 5.20
CA ARG A 114 6.61 11.39 5.51
C ARG A 114 5.35 11.91 4.80
N PRO A 115 4.21 12.04 5.50
CA PRO A 115 2.96 12.47 4.89
C PRO A 115 2.82 13.99 4.88
N TYR A 116 2.19 14.51 3.83
CA TYR A 116 1.83 15.90 3.66
C TYR A 116 0.36 15.99 3.22
N GLU A 117 -0.44 16.78 3.92
CA GLU A 117 -1.79 17.13 3.48
C GLU A 117 -1.73 18.38 2.60
N LEU A 118 -2.39 18.31 1.46
CA LEU A 118 -2.59 19.44 0.54
C LEU A 118 -4.05 19.88 0.67
N SER A 119 -4.27 21.05 1.24
CA SER A 119 -5.60 21.60 1.48
C SER A 119 -5.78 22.98 0.85
N GLN A 120 -7.03 23.31 0.53
CA GLN A 120 -7.41 24.66 0.14
C GLN A 120 -8.27 25.26 1.25
N SER A 121 -8.17 26.57 1.47
CA SER A 121 -8.77 27.28 2.61
C SER A 121 -10.26 26.98 2.82
N ASP A 122 -10.98 26.71 1.72
CA ASP A 122 -12.45 26.68 1.71
C ASP A 122 -13.03 25.28 1.44
N SER A 123 -12.22 24.29 1.04
CA SER A 123 -12.69 22.98 0.59
C SER A 123 -12.11 21.78 1.35
N GLY A 124 -11.22 22.01 2.31
CA GLY A 124 -10.58 20.95 3.09
C GLY A 124 -9.42 20.26 2.33
N VAL A 125 -9.09 19.04 2.75
CA VAL A 125 -7.98 18.27 2.16
C VAL A 125 -8.36 17.79 0.77
N LEU A 126 -7.56 18.17 -0.22
CA LEU A 126 -7.75 17.81 -1.63
C LEU A 126 -6.90 16.60 -2.02
N ALA A 127 -5.71 16.46 -1.44
CA ALA A 127 -4.82 15.35 -1.70
C ALA A 127 -3.89 15.08 -0.51
N GLU A 128 -3.41 13.83 -0.43
CA GLU A 128 -2.29 13.44 0.40
C GLU A 128 -1.08 13.18 -0.50
N LEU A 129 0.06 13.73 -0.14
CA LEU A 129 1.36 13.35 -0.70
C LEU A 129 2.13 12.56 0.36
N VAL A 130 2.70 11.44 -0.06
CA VAL A 130 3.56 10.61 0.80
C VAL A 130 4.93 10.45 0.15
N ASP A 131 5.97 10.76 0.90
CA ASP A 131 7.36 10.42 0.58
C ASP A 131 7.76 9.18 1.40
N ASP A 132 7.99 8.07 0.72
CA ASP A 132 8.24 6.75 1.31
C ASP A 132 9.69 6.33 1.07
N ASP A 133 10.44 6.14 2.16
CA ASP A 133 11.72 5.42 2.14
C ASP A 133 11.46 3.95 2.47
N VAL A 134 11.73 3.06 1.51
CA VAL A 134 11.28 1.66 1.54
C VAL A 134 12.48 0.72 1.52
N ASN A 135 12.51 -0.22 2.47
CA ASN A 135 13.51 -1.28 2.53
C ASN A 135 12.88 -2.67 2.70
N VAL A 136 13.61 -3.70 2.27
CA VAL A 136 13.28 -5.09 2.57
C VAL A 136 14.00 -5.47 3.86
N LEU A 137 13.29 -6.12 4.78
CA LEU A 137 13.80 -6.58 6.08
C LEU A 137 14.14 -8.08 6.06
#